data_AF-A0A1Y4IA01-F1
#
_entry.id   AF-A0A1Y4IA01-F1
#
_cell.length_a   1.000
_cell.length_b   1.000
_cell.length_c   1.000
_cell.angle_alpha   90.00
_cell.angle_beta   90.00
_cell.angle_gamma   90.00
#
_symmetry.space_group_name_H-M   'P 1'
#
loop_
_entity.id
_entity.type
_entity.pdbx_description
1 polymer ?
#
loop_
_entity_poly.entity_id
_entity_poly.type
_entity_poly.pdbx_seq_one_letter_code
_entity_poly.pdbx_strand_id
1 'polypeptide(L)'
;MKKGIMALCFIASCWGISCSSSRKQAAGLETTDSRFSGMVPTPASSGRISSSVQAVPPVVIYKTAKDYSRHVPVGLSEDGQTIVSYPAVSDVKVGDKYPYPTPLADGYLLDNRGIGRNVAFLSYTYEEYAALPSTPSRSELLEKVIDKHPLTEIHTCGNRYQYKDLVKELNERIRSGEFKVSL
;
A
#
# COMPACT_ATOMS: atom_id res chain seq x y z
N MET A 1 58.69 2.76 29.99
CA MET A 1 57.76 1.72 30.48
C MET A 1 57.11 1.06 29.26
N LYS A 2 57.25 -0.28 29.16
CA LYS A 2 56.41 -1.32 28.48
C LYS A 2 55.86 -0.98 27.06
N LYS A 3 56.45 -1.51 25.97
CA LYS A 3 56.13 -2.78 25.24
C LYS A 3 54.66 -2.78 24.72
N GLY A 4 54.27 -2.88 23.44
CA GLY A 4 54.76 -3.65 22.28
C GLY A 4 53.68 -4.69 21.88
N ILE A 5 53.55 -5.00 20.56
CA ILE A 5 52.84 -6.16 19.91
C ILE A 5 51.34 -5.90 19.61
N MET A 6 50.81 -5.79 18.36
CA MET A 6 50.86 -6.55 17.09
C MET A 6 50.13 -7.92 17.13
N ALA A 7 48.95 -8.05 16.51
CA ALA A 7 48.41 -9.35 16.09
C ALA A 7 47.29 -9.21 15.02
N LEU A 8 47.64 -9.57 13.79
CA LEU A 8 46.75 -10.10 12.75
C LEU A 8 46.44 -11.59 13.04
N CYS A 9 45.22 -12.03 12.71
CA CYS A 9 44.83 -13.41 12.29
C CYS A 9 43.49 -13.26 11.53
N PHE A 10 43.36 -13.38 10.21
CA PHE A 10 43.45 -14.53 9.29
C PHE A 10 42.43 -15.69 9.53
N ILE A 11 41.49 -15.78 8.58
CA ILE A 11 40.90 -16.96 7.87
C ILE A 11 40.09 -17.99 8.68
N ALA A 12 38.84 -18.22 8.26
CA ALA A 12 38.32 -19.57 7.94
C ALA A 12 36.93 -19.49 7.29
N SER A 13 36.87 -19.83 6.01
CA SER A 13 35.68 -20.22 5.26
C SER A 13 35.20 -21.62 5.68
N CYS A 14 33.89 -21.80 5.90
CA CYS A 14 33.24 -23.10 5.91
C CYS A 14 32.02 -23.07 4.98
N TRP A 15 32.11 -23.84 3.89
CA TRP A 15 30.98 -24.35 3.14
C TRP A 15 30.29 -25.45 3.96
N GLY A 16 28.96 -25.53 3.90
CA GLY A 16 28.20 -26.60 4.54
C GLY A 16 26.76 -26.66 4.04
N ILE A 17 26.51 -27.64 3.17
CA ILE A 17 25.28 -27.97 2.45
C ILE A 17 24.33 -28.75 3.39
N SER A 18 23.03 -28.75 3.04
CA SER A 18 22.08 -29.87 3.22
C SER A 18 21.09 -29.79 4.39
N CYS A 19 19.88 -29.29 4.11
CA CYS A 19 18.68 -29.74 4.81
C CYS A 19 18.08 -30.92 4.04
N SER A 20 18.47 -32.13 4.44
CA SER A 20 17.78 -33.38 4.09
C SER A 20 16.54 -33.52 4.98
N SER A 21 15.37 -33.65 4.37
CA SER A 21 14.18 -34.21 5.03
C SER A 21 13.47 -35.13 4.05
N SER A 22 14.04 -36.32 3.86
CA SER A 22 13.40 -37.42 3.15
C SER A 22 12.42 -38.13 4.06
N ARG A 23 11.13 -37.99 3.75
CA ARG A 23 10.04 -38.82 4.27
C ARG A 23 10.08 -40.17 3.56
N LYS A 24 10.26 -41.25 4.33
CA LYS A 24 10.10 -42.64 3.90
C LYS A 24 8.62 -42.96 3.62
N GLN A 25 8.39 -43.75 2.56
CA GLN A 25 7.40 -44.83 2.36
C GLN A 25 7.18 -44.96 0.84
N ALA A 26 7.03 -46.11 0.21
CA ALA A 26 7.29 -47.51 0.49
C ALA A 26 7.20 -48.19 -0.91
N ALA A 27 7.91 -49.29 -1.08
CA ALA A 27 7.99 -50.05 -2.32
C ALA A 27 6.64 -50.67 -2.74
N GLY A 28 6.46 -50.82 -4.05
CA GLY A 28 5.40 -51.62 -4.68
C GLY A 28 5.67 -51.71 -6.18
N LEU A 29 6.16 -52.87 -6.60
CA LEU A 29 6.63 -53.23 -7.93
C LEU A 29 5.55 -54.06 -8.66
N GLU A 30 5.63 -54.07 -9.99
CA GLU A 30 5.04 -55.00 -10.98
C GLU A 30 3.61 -54.69 -11.46
N THR A 31 3.44 -54.19 -12.68
CA THR A 31 3.44 -54.90 -13.98
C THR A 31 2.29 -55.91 -14.07
N THR A 32 1.24 -55.60 -14.84
CA THR A 32 0.84 -56.33 -16.07
C THR A 32 -0.56 -55.92 -16.54
N ASP A 33 -0.67 -55.87 -17.87
CA ASP A 33 -1.80 -55.69 -18.76
C ASP A 33 -3.23 -56.01 -18.28
N SER A 34 -4.18 -55.16 -18.68
CA SER A 34 -5.38 -55.61 -19.39
C SER A 34 -6.23 -54.47 -19.97
N ARG A 35 -6.21 -54.39 -21.31
CA ARG A 35 -7.33 -54.14 -22.26
C ARG A 35 -8.66 -53.56 -21.74
N PHE A 36 -9.03 -52.43 -22.37
CA PHE A 36 -10.21 -52.26 -23.25
C PHE A 36 -11.10 -51.04 -22.93
N SER A 37 -10.93 -50.02 -23.80
CA SER A 37 -11.93 -49.17 -24.45
C SER A 37 -13.03 -48.48 -23.62
N GLY A 38 -12.98 -47.13 -23.66
CA GLY A 38 -14.19 -46.30 -23.65
C GLY A 38 -14.15 -45.08 -22.74
N MET A 39 -13.46 -44.00 -23.13
CA MET A 39 -13.74 -42.66 -22.60
C MET A 39 -13.47 -41.59 -23.66
N VAL A 40 -14.51 -40.80 -23.91
CA VAL A 40 -14.64 -39.73 -24.90
C VAL A 40 -13.58 -38.62 -24.72
N PRO A 41 -13.02 -38.03 -25.80
CA PRO A 41 -12.17 -36.87 -25.67
C PRO A 41 -13.02 -35.61 -25.44
N THR A 42 -13.02 -35.09 -24.21
CA THR A 42 -13.55 -33.76 -23.93
C THR A 42 -12.55 -32.71 -24.43
N PRO A 43 -12.95 -31.74 -25.28
CA PRO A 43 -12.03 -30.72 -25.77
C PRO A 43 -11.91 -29.54 -24.79
N ALA A 44 -10.79 -28.84 -24.93
CA ALA A 44 -10.56 -27.45 -24.55
C ALA A 44 -10.30 -27.11 -23.07
N SER A 45 -9.07 -27.38 -22.61
CA SER A 45 -8.39 -26.43 -21.71
C SER A 45 -7.84 -25.30 -22.58
N SER A 46 -8.69 -24.33 -22.92
CA SER A 46 -8.24 -23.05 -23.46
C SER A 46 -7.53 -22.32 -22.33
N GLY A 47 -6.20 -22.28 -22.40
CA GLY A 47 -5.37 -21.47 -21.52
C GLY A 47 -5.83 -20.03 -21.61
N ARG A 48 -6.52 -19.56 -20.57
CA ARG A 48 -6.78 -18.14 -20.37
C ARG A 48 -5.43 -17.48 -20.13
N ILE A 49 -4.94 -16.77 -21.14
CA ILE A 49 -3.89 -15.76 -20.94
C ILE A 49 -4.51 -14.72 -19.99
N SER A 50 -4.23 -14.87 -18.70
CA SER A 50 -4.53 -13.86 -17.69
C SER A 50 -3.58 -12.71 -17.95
N SER A 51 -3.98 -11.79 -18.83
CA SER A 51 -3.34 -10.47 -18.89
C SER A 51 -3.63 -9.81 -17.55
N SER A 52 -2.61 -9.74 -16.70
CA SER A 52 -2.65 -9.02 -15.43
C SER A 52 -2.81 -7.53 -15.73
N VAL A 53 -4.05 -7.07 -15.85
CA VAL A 53 -4.37 -5.64 -15.84
C VAL A 53 -3.95 -5.12 -14.48
N GLN A 54 -2.82 -4.41 -14.42
CA GLN A 54 -2.39 -3.72 -13.21
C GLN A 54 -3.47 -2.67 -12.87
N ALA A 55 -4.12 -2.85 -11.72
CA ALA A 55 -5.12 -1.92 -11.24
C ALA A 55 -4.43 -0.59 -10.87
N VAL A 56 -4.83 0.50 -11.54
CA VAL A 56 -4.36 1.85 -11.23
C VAL A 56 -5.20 2.40 -10.07
N PRO A 57 -4.61 3.07 -9.06
CA PRO A 57 -5.38 3.71 -8.00
C PRO A 57 -6.37 4.74 -8.58
N PRO A 58 -7.61 4.78 -8.06
CA PRO A 58 -8.60 5.72 -8.54
C PRO A 58 -8.29 7.16 -8.10
N VAL A 59 -8.92 8.12 -8.77
CA VAL A 59 -9.00 9.52 -8.34
C VAL A 59 -9.95 9.61 -7.16
N VAL A 60 -9.53 10.28 -6.09
CA VAL A 60 -10.34 10.52 -4.90
C VAL A 60 -10.37 12.01 -4.60
N ILE A 61 -11.56 12.53 -4.32
CA ILE A 61 -11.74 13.86 -3.72
C ILE A 61 -12.42 13.73 -2.37
N TYR A 62 -12.14 14.64 -1.45
CA TYR A 62 -12.65 14.55 -0.09
C TYR A 62 -12.76 15.93 0.58
N LYS A 63 -13.44 15.96 1.72
CA LYS A 63 -13.46 17.10 2.65
C LYS A 63 -13.16 16.63 4.07
N THR A 64 -12.61 17.52 4.87
CA THR A 64 -12.29 17.27 6.27
C THR A 64 -12.95 18.30 7.19
N ALA A 65 -13.21 17.92 8.44
CA ALA A 65 -13.83 18.79 9.44
C ALA A 65 -12.92 19.97 9.87
N LYS A 66 -11.60 19.82 9.69
CA LYS A 66 -10.56 20.83 9.94
C LYS A 66 -9.51 20.75 8.85
N ASP A 67 -8.60 21.72 8.81
CA ASP A 67 -7.46 21.66 7.90
C ASP A 67 -6.41 20.65 8.39
N TYR A 68 -6.27 19.57 7.62
CA TYR A 68 -5.24 18.54 7.81
C TYR A 68 -4.31 18.44 6.59
N SER A 69 -4.34 19.41 5.67
CA SER A 69 -3.64 19.36 4.38
C SER A 69 -2.13 19.14 4.49
N ARG A 70 -1.53 19.55 5.61
CA ARG A 70 -0.10 19.40 5.89
C ARG A 70 0.23 18.19 6.77
N HIS A 71 -0.76 17.47 7.26
CA HIS A 71 -0.59 16.36 8.18
C HIS A 71 -0.50 15.03 7.45
N VAL A 72 0.33 14.12 7.97
CA VAL A 72 0.52 12.81 7.34
C VAL A 72 -0.73 11.94 7.55
N PRO A 73 -1.35 11.41 6.48
CA PRO A 73 -2.47 10.49 6.60
C PRO A 73 -1.99 9.07 6.90
N VAL A 74 -2.75 8.35 7.72
CA VAL A 74 -2.61 6.93 8.01
C VAL A 74 -3.96 6.23 7.87
N GLY A 75 -3.96 4.95 7.53
CA GLY A 75 -5.17 4.12 7.50
C GLY A 75 -5.35 3.38 8.82
N LEU A 76 -6.55 3.47 9.39
CA LEU A 76 -6.96 2.70 10.56
C LEU A 76 -7.70 1.42 10.16
N SER A 77 -7.67 0.42 11.05
CA SER A 77 -8.60 -0.70 11.02
C SER A 77 -10.05 -0.22 11.09
N GLU A 78 -11.00 -1.08 10.72
CA GLU A 78 -12.43 -0.73 10.71
C GLU A 78 -12.95 -0.32 12.09
N ASP A 79 -12.41 -0.88 13.16
CA ASP A 79 -12.71 -0.52 14.55
C ASP A 79 -11.97 0.76 15.03
N GLY A 80 -11.06 1.32 14.23
CA GLY A 80 -10.29 2.51 14.58
C GLY A 80 -9.20 2.29 15.66
N GLN A 81 -8.88 1.04 15.99
CA GLN A 81 -7.99 0.70 17.11
C GLN A 81 -6.54 0.46 16.73
N THR A 82 -6.25 0.18 15.46
CA THR A 82 -4.89 -0.10 14.98
C THR A 82 -4.59 0.61 13.67
N ILE A 83 -3.32 0.93 13.44
CA ILE A 83 -2.85 1.42 12.15
C ILE A 83 -2.58 0.24 11.21
N VAL A 84 -3.30 0.20 10.09
CA VAL A 84 -3.17 -0.84 9.06
C VAL A 84 -2.37 -0.38 7.85
N SER A 85 -2.23 0.94 7.63
CA SER A 85 -1.48 1.52 6.52
C SER A 85 -0.82 2.85 6.92
N TYR A 86 0.46 3.04 6.59
CA TYR A 86 1.21 4.27 6.86
C TYR A 86 2.47 4.36 5.98
N PRO A 87 2.95 5.58 5.64
CA PRO A 87 4.24 5.77 4.98
C PRO A 87 5.43 5.32 5.82
N ALA A 88 6.50 4.86 5.16
CA ALA A 88 7.83 5.06 5.73
C ALA A 88 8.24 6.54 5.65
N VAL A 89 9.18 6.97 6.49
CA VAL A 89 9.72 8.34 6.47
C VAL A 89 10.38 8.71 5.13
N SER A 90 10.88 7.71 4.41
CA SER A 90 11.41 7.87 3.04
C SER A 90 10.33 8.10 1.98
N ASP A 91 9.08 7.71 2.25
CA ASP A 91 8.02 7.64 1.24
C ASP A 91 7.11 8.88 1.26
N VAL A 92 7.20 9.71 2.31
CA VAL A 92 6.35 10.91 2.43
C VAL A 92 6.78 12.04 1.50
N LYS A 93 7.98 11.95 0.91
CA LYS A 93 8.54 12.94 -0.02
C LYS A 93 8.77 12.29 -1.38
N VAL A 94 8.20 12.87 -2.43
CA VAL A 94 8.36 12.39 -3.82
C VAL A 94 9.21 13.39 -4.58
N GLY A 95 10.46 13.01 -4.86
CA GLY A 95 11.47 13.95 -5.35
C GLY A 95 11.71 15.05 -4.30
N ASP A 96 11.55 16.31 -4.70
CA ASP A 96 11.71 17.47 -3.81
C ASP A 96 10.41 17.99 -3.19
N LYS A 97 9.29 17.28 -3.37
CA LYS A 97 7.96 17.76 -3.01
C LYS A 97 7.23 16.83 -2.05
N TYR A 98 6.38 17.42 -1.22
CA TYR A 98 5.41 16.69 -0.42
C TYR A 98 4.07 16.59 -1.17
N PRO A 99 3.39 15.44 -1.14
CA PRO A 99 2.15 15.21 -1.88
C PRO A 99 0.94 15.81 -1.14
N TYR A 100 0.98 17.12 -0.90
CA TYR A 100 -0.16 17.87 -0.36
C TYR A 100 -1.38 17.68 -1.25
N PRO A 101 -2.61 17.65 -0.69
CA PRO A 101 -3.80 17.60 -1.51
C PRO A 101 -3.91 18.86 -2.36
N THR A 102 -4.44 18.73 -3.58
CA THR A 102 -4.72 19.90 -4.43
C THR A 102 -6.07 20.49 -4.03
N PRO A 103 -6.16 21.76 -3.63
CA PRO A 103 -7.44 22.40 -3.35
C PRO A 103 -8.34 22.45 -4.59
N LEU A 104 -9.62 22.16 -4.40
CA LEU A 104 -10.67 22.21 -5.40
C LEU A 104 -11.80 23.16 -4.95
N ALA A 105 -12.79 23.35 -5.81
CA ALA A 105 -13.99 24.13 -5.54
C ALA A 105 -14.77 23.57 -4.34
N ASP A 106 -15.60 24.41 -3.73
CA ASP A 106 -16.49 24.09 -2.61
C ASP A 106 -15.80 23.39 -1.42
N GLY A 107 -14.50 23.64 -1.22
CA GLY A 107 -13.71 23.11 -0.11
C GLY A 107 -13.27 21.65 -0.28
N TYR A 108 -13.47 21.03 -1.44
CA TYR A 108 -12.91 19.71 -1.73
C TYR A 108 -11.39 19.75 -1.87
N LEU A 109 -10.78 18.62 -1.58
CA LEU A 109 -9.36 18.33 -1.72
C LEU A 109 -9.18 17.14 -2.66
N LEU A 110 -8.33 17.27 -3.68
CA LEU A 110 -7.88 16.14 -4.50
C LEU A 110 -6.78 15.38 -3.77
N ASP A 111 -6.97 14.08 -3.60
CA ASP A 111 -5.98 13.21 -3.00
C ASP A 111 -4.76 12.98 -3.92
N ASN A 112 -3.58 13.27 -3.37
CA ASN A 112 -2.28 13.05 -4.01
C ASN A 112 -1.43 12.00 -3.28
N ARG A 113 -1.90 11.47 -2.13
CA ARG A 113 -1.15 10.55 -1.26
C ARG A 113 -1.69 9.13 -1.27
N GLY A 114 -2.98 8.95 -1.50
CA GLY A 114 -3.68 7.66 -1.43
C GLY A 114 -4.39 7.49 -0.08
N ILE A 115 -5.51 8.18 0.10
CA ILE A 115 -6.36 8.06 1.29
C ILE A 115 -7.57 7.14 1.03
N GLY A 116 -8.13 6.59 2.11
CA GLY A 116 -9.35 5.78 2.09
C GLY A 116 -10.36 6.25 3.14
N ARG A 117 -11.48 5.55 3.25
CA ARG A 117 -12.57 5.88 4.18
C ARG A 117 -12.16 5.89 5.66
N ASN A 118 -11.22 5.02 6.06
CA ASN A 118 -10.73 4.92 7.44
C ASN A 118 -9.43 5.72 7.64
N VAL A 119 -9.26 6.82 6.91
CA VAL A 119 -8.09 7.69 7.08
C VAL A 119 -8.17 8.41 8.42
N ALA A 120 -7.03 8.53 9.08
CA ALA A 120 -6.79 9.41 10.21
C ALA A 120 -5.57 10.28 9.89
N PHE A 121 -5.43 11.41 10.58
CA PHE A 121 -4.27 12.29 10.43
C PHE A 121 -3.41 12.25 11.69
N LEU A 122 -2.10 12.25 11.49
CA LEU A 122 -1.12 12.35 12.57
C LEU A 122 -0.89 13.82 12.94
N SER A 123 -0.40 14.07 14.15
CA SER A 123 0.06 15.38 14.59
C SER A 123 1.28 15.86 13.81
N TYR A 124 2.03 14.94 13.20
CA TYR A 124 3.18 15.28 12.37
C TYR A 124 2.73 15.89 11.05
N THR A 125 3.36 17.01 10.72
CA THR A 125 3.40 17.50 9.35
C THR A 125 4.27 16.59 8.47
N TYR A 126 4.12 16.69 7.15
CA TYR A 126 4.98 15.98 6.22
C TYR A 126 6.47 16.28 6.45
N GLU A 127 6.82 17.54 6.71
CA GLU A 127 8.19 17.97 7.00
C GLU A 127 8.74 17.33 8.28
N GLU A 128 7.98 17.40 9.38
CA GLU A 128 8.40 16.82 10.66
C GLU A 128 8.55 15.31 10.56
N TYR A 129 7.61 14.64 9.90
CA TYR A 129 7.65 13.18 9.72
C TYR A 129 8.85 12.75 8.89
N ALA A 130 9.15 13.46 7.80
CA ALA A 130 10.31 13.18 6.94
C ALA A 130 11.65 13.40 7.66
N ALA A 131 11.68 14.28 8.67
CA ALA A 131 12.87 14.58 9.46
C ALA A 131 13.12 13.57 10.60
N LEU A 132 12.19 12.63 10.84
CA LEU A 132 12.38 11.60 11.86
C LEU A 132 13.55 10.68 11.49
N PRO A 133 14.35 10.22 12.48
CA PRO A 133 15.51 9.37 12.23
C PRO A 133 15.13 7.98 11.70
N SER A 134 13.92 7.52 11.99
CA SER A 134 13.36 6.26 11.53
C SER A 134 11.83 6.31 11.52
N THR A 135 11.21 5.41 10.77
CA THR A 135 9.75 5.25 10.77
C THR A 135 9.27 4.76 12.14
N PRO A 136 8.38 5.50 12.84
CA PRO A 136 7.84 5.05 14.12
C PRO A 136 7.01 3.78 14.00
N SER A 137 6.85 3.06 15.10
CA SER A 137 5.99 1.89 15.20
C SER A 137 4.51 2.26 15.11
N ARG A 138 3.65 1.28 14.80
CA ARG A 138 2.19 1.46 14.76
C ARG A 138 1.61 2.04 16.06
N SER A 139 2.13 1.61 17.22
CA SER A 139 1.64 2.10 18.52
C SER A 139 1.99 3.57 18.72
N GLU A 140 3.24 3.94 18.43
CA GLU A 140 3.70 5.34 18.52
C GLU A 140 2.93 6.24 17.54
N LEU A 141 2.64 5.77 16.33
CA LEU A 141 1.84 6.51 15.37
C LEU A 141 0.38 6.66 15.83
N LEU A 142 -0.20 5.63 16.46
CA LEU A 142 -1.57 5.68 16.96
C LEU A 142 -1.73 6.75 18.06
N GLU A 143 -0.73 6.89 18.94
CA GLU A 143 -0.68 7.95 19.96
C GLU A 143 -0.57 9.36 19.36
N LYS A 144 -0.08 9.47 18.12
CA LYS A 144 0.05 10.72 17.38
C LYS A 144 -1.15 11.03 16.52
N VAL A 145 -2.19 10.19 16.48
CA VAL A 145 -3.42 10.50 15.74
C VAL A 145 -4.13 11.69 16.38
N ILE A 146 -4.32 12.77 15.63
CA ILE A 146 -5.04 13.98 16.08
C ILE A 146 -6.54 13.87 15.84
N ASP A 147 -6.96 13.10 14.85
CA ASP A 147 -8.35 12.87 14.51
C ASP A 147 -8.52 11.50 13.84
N LYS A 148 -9.34 10.64 14.44
CA LYS A 148 -9.64 9.29 13.94
C LYS A 148 -10.72 9.27 12.86
N HIS A 149 -11.56 10.32 12.78
CA HIS A 149 -12.67 10.41 11.83
C HIS A 149 -12.73 11.81 11.20
N PRO A 150 -11.67 12.21 10.46
CA PRO A 150 -11.53 13.57 9.94
C PRO A 150 -12.44 13.88 8.75
N LEU A 151 -12.89 12.85 8.02
CA LEU A 151 -13.62 13.00 6.76
C LEU A 151 -15.08 13.41 7.00
N THR A 152 -15.53 14.44 6.28
CA THR A 152 -16.95 14.78 6.19
C THR A 152 -17.57 14.28 4.89
N GLU A 153 -16.77 14.18 3.83
CA GLU A 153 -17.17 13.67 2.51
C GLU A 153 -15.97 12.99 1.82
N ILE A 154 -16.22 11.94 1.03
CA ILE A 154 -15.21 11.29 0.17
C ILE A 154 -15.87 10.67 -1.05
N HIS A 155 -15.31 10.90 -2.23
CA HIS A 155 -15.83 10.39 -3.50
C HIS A 155 -14.72 9.79 -4.35
N THR A 156 -15.03 8.65 -4.98
CA THR A 156 -14.18 8.03 -6.00
C THR A 156 -14.62 8.53 -7.37
N CYS A 157 -13.73 9.19 -8.08
CA CYS A 157 -14.01 9.87 -9.35
C CYS A 157 -13.43 9.10 -10.55
N GLY A 158 -13.44 7.77 -10.54
CA GLY A 158 -12.86 6.96 -11.63
C GLY A 158 -11.34 7.00 -11.65
N ASN A 159 -10.73 6.89 -12.83
CA ASN A 159 -9.27 6.75 -13.01
C ASN A 159 -8.65 7.99 -13.65
N ARG A 160 -7.38 8.26 -13.33
CA ARG A 160 -6.66 9.46 -13.82
C ARG A 160 -6.62 9.58 -15.34
N TYR A 161 -6.52 8.46 -16.07
CA TYR A 161 -6.45 8.45 -17.54
C TYR A 161 -7.75 8.89 -18.23
N GLN A 162 -8.87 8.99 -17.50
CA GLN A 162 -10.16 9.43 -18.04
C GLN A 162 -10.24 10.95 -18.22
N TYR A 163 -9.30 11.69 -17.62
CA TYR A 163 -9.28 13.14 -17.62
C TYR A 163 -8.22 13.68 -18.58
N LYS A 164 -8.54 14.74 -19.30
CA LYS A 164 -7.56 15.52 -20.06
C LYS A 164 -6.93 16.59 -19.17
N ASP A 165 -7.75 17.26 -18.37
CA ASP A 165 -7.35 18.20 -17.33
C ASP A 165 -8.09 17.86 -16.03
N LEU A 166 -7.45 17.04 -15.20
CA LEU A 166 -8.04 16.49 -13.99
C LEU A 166 -8.61 17.57 -13.05
N VAL A 167 -7.86 18.63 -12.79
CA VAL A 167 -8.26 19.65 -11.81
C VAL A 167 -9.40 20.50 -12.37
N LYS A 168 -9.32 20.90 -13.63
CA LYS A 168 -10.37 21.70 -14.27
C LYS A 168 -11.69 20.93 -14.34
N GLU A 169 -11.65 19.69 -14.83
CA GLU A 169 -12.83 18.86 -15.01
C GLU A 169 -13.49 18.47 -13.67
N LEU A 170 -12.70 18.17 -12.63
CA LEU A 170 -13.23 17.96 -11.27
C LEU A 170 -13.92 19.22 -10.74
N ASN A 171 -13.33 20.40 -10.93
CA ASN A 171 -13.94 21.66 -10.50
C ASN A 171 -15.23 21.99 -11.25
N GLU A 172 -15.37 21.60 -12.52
CA GLU A 172 -16.63 21.72 -13.26
C GLU A 172 -17.72 20.81 -12.67
N ARG A 173 -17.39 19.56 -12.37
CA ARG A 173 -18.30 18.57 -11.74
C ARG A 173 -18.71 18.94 -10.32
N ILE A 174 -17.79 19.49 -9.53
CA ILE A 174 -18.11 20.01 -8.20
C ILE A 174 -19.12 21.15 -8.30
N ARG A 175 -18.87 22.12 -9.19
CA ARG A 175 -19.73 23.30 -9.35
C ARG A 175 -21.10 22.97 -9.94
N SER A 176 -21.21 21.90 -10.75
CA SER A 176 -22.52 21.40 -11.23
C SER A 176 -23.34 20.71 -10.12
N GLY A 177 -22.75 20.46 -8.95
CA GLY A 177 -23.41 19.84 -7.82
C GLY A 177 -23.39 18.31 -7.84
N GLU A 178 -22.59 17.68 -8.71
CA GLU A 178 -22.56 16.22 -8.85
C GLU A 178 -22.25 15.47 -7.55
N PHE A 179 -21.43 16.05 -6.69
CA PHE A 179 -21.00 15.44 -5.43
C PHE A 179 -21.77 15.94 -4.19
N LYS A 180 -22.70 16.89 -4.36
CA LYS A 180 -23.48 17.40 -3.22
C LYS A 180 -24.43 16.30 -2.76
N VAL A 181 -24.27 15.87 -1.51
CA VAL A 181 -25.23 14.97 -0.87
C VAL A 181 -26.52 15.76 -0.63
N SER A 182 -27.62 15.37 -1.30
CA SER A 182 -28.94 15.92 -1.03
C SER A 182 -29.32 15.63 0.42
N LEU A 183 -29.63 16.69 1.19
CA LEU A 183 -30.19 16.59 2.55
C LEU A 183 -31.62 16.04 2.52
#